data_AF-A0A441DR58-F1
#
_entry.id   AF-A0A441DR58-F1
#
_cell.length_a   1.000
_cell.length_b   1.000
_cell.length_c   1.000
_cell.angle_alpha   90.00
_cell.angle_beta   90.00
_cell.angle_gamma   90.00
#
_symmetry.space_group_name_H-M   'P 1'
#
loop_
_entity.id
_entity.type
_entity.pdbx_description
1 polymer ?
#
loop_
_entity_poly.entity_id
_entity_poly.type
_entity_poly.pdbx_seq_one_letter_code
_entity_poly.pdbx_strand_id
1 'polypeptide(L)'
;MFVGLLIEMPKIQLDQVLLKTWGAKWLGAVASEVTPKNKGAVAPAPKAKKPNRFDKKQGMDFGLVFDVAFGNALATMLGNKVASPINNSLLPPAPDVVEVGKARIVGGIRPQNYDAAYRPDGPRLVYDSKTLNDAGSIRKNWQNMINDLATEASTVHTRFPYCIVAFVIALPRPALLWPQEQALIRTLDRLGSREDELDQHHLAESISLVIWNPEDGSIDMKSPPPDSRLRLETMNDRIYQAYIDRYRNLPPHEIEEAVDVDSEPAADGSGIV
;
A
#
# COMPACT_ATOMS: atom_id res chain seq x y z
N MET A 1 -5.17 -14.53 24.55
CA MET A 1 -4.67 -13.71 23.44
C MET A 1 -4.11 -14.71 22.44
N PHE A 2 -4.71 -14.85 21.25
CA PHE A 2 -4.12 -15.69 20.22
C PHE A 2 -2.89 -14.93 19.69
N VAL A 3 -1.74 -15.58 19.70
CA VAL A 3 -0.51 -15.05 19.11
C VAL A 3 -0.49 -15.54 17.67
N GLY A 4 -0.51 -14.61 16.71
CA GLY A 4 -0.43 -14.94 15.30
C GLY A 4 1.02 -15.24 14.93
N LEU A 5 1.25 -16.34 14.21
CA LEU A 5 2.58 -16.65 13.66
C LEU A 5 2.86 -15.71 12.49
N LEU A 6 3.89 -14.88 12.62
CA LEU A 6 4.32 -13.98 11.57
C LEU A 6 5.03 -14.77 10.45
N ILE A 7 4.52 -14.68 9.22
CA ILE A 7 5.15 -15.27 8.03
C ILE A 7 5.68 -14.18 7.11
N GLU A 8 6.48 -14.55 6.11
CA GLU A 8 6.90 -13.63 5.04
C GLU A 8 5.67 -12.99 4.36
N MET A 9 5.75 -11.70 4.05
CA MET A 9 4.70 -11.03 3.31
C MET A 9 4.63 -11.60 1.89
N PRO A 10 3.51 -12.20 1.46
CA PRO A 10 3.39 -12.67 0.10
C PRO A 10 3.48 -11.49 -0.88
N LYS A 11 3.94 -11.78 -2.10
CA LYS A 11 3.98 -10.78 -3.18
C LYS A 11 2.59 -10.16 -3.37
N ILE A 12 2.56 -8.85 -3.56
CA ILE A 12 1.33 -8.12 -3.87
C ILE A 12 0.93 -8.50 -5.31
N GLN A 13 -0.11 -9.32 -5.44
CA GLN A 13 -0.61 -9.79 -6.72
C GLN A 13 -1.77 -8.91 -7.19
N LEU A 14 -1.60 -8.29 -8.36
CA LEU A 14 -2.67 -7.55 -9.02
C LEU A 14 -3.39 -8.47 -10.03
N ASP A 15 -4.72 -8.46 -10.01
CA ASP A 15 -5.53 -9.20 -10.97
C ASP A 15 -5.48 -8.50 -12.34
N GLN A 16 -4.77 -9.11 -13.29
CA GLN A 16 -4.64 -8.59 -14.65
C GLN A 16 -6.00 -8.51 -15.39
N VAL A 17 -6.92 -9.45 -15.14
CA VAL A 17 -8.26 -9.44 -15.75
C VAL A 17 -9.07 -8.25 -15.23
N LEU A 18 -8.95 -7.97 -13.93
CA LEU A 18 -9.54 -6.78 -13.32
C LEU A 18 -8.92 -5.49 -13.87
N LEU A 19 -7.58 -5.43 -13.98
CA LEU A 19 -6.89 -4.29 -14.59
C LEU A 19 -7.31 -4.06 -16.04
N LYS A 20 -7.47 -5.12 -16.83
CA LYS A 20 -7.99 -5.03 -18.21
C LYS A 20 -9.42 -4.49 -18.25
N THR A 21 -10.27 -4.90 -17.29
CA THR A 21 -11.63 -4.37 -17.16
C THR A 21 -11.62 -2.87 -16.84
N TRP A 22 -10.70 -2.43 -15.97
CA TRP A 22 -10.47 -1.01 -15.73
C TRP A 22 -9.89 -0.29 -16.94
N GLY A 23 -9.04 -0.96 -17.71
CA GLY A 23 -8.53 -0.52 -19.00
C GLY A 23 -9.63 -0.19 -20.00
N ALA A 24 -10.64 -1.06 -20.14
CA ALA A 24 -11.81 -0.81 -20.97
C ALA A 24 -12.58 0.45 -20.52
N LYS A 25 -12.75 0.65 -19.20
CA LYS A 25 -13.35 1.88 -18.66
C LYS A 25 -12.49 3.10 -18.96
N TRP A 26 -11.17 2.97 -18.88
CA TRP A 26 -10.22 4.06 -19.13
C TRP A 26 -10.25 4.53 -20.58
N LEU A 27 -10.17 3.57 -21.51
CA LEU A 27 -10.23 3.78 -22.97
C LEU A 27 -11.62 4.28 -23.43
N GLY A 28 -12.69 3.81 -22.77
CA GLY A 28 -14.07 4.10 -23.17
C GLY A 28 -14.51 5.56 -22.97
N ALA A 29 -15.70 5.88 -23.50
CA ALA A 29 -16.30 7.22 -23.41
C ALA A 29 -17.45 7.31 -22.39
N VAL A 30 -17.65 6.29 -21.56
CA VAL A 30 -18.76 6.22 -20.59
C VAL A 30 -18.25 6.54 -19.18
N ALA A 31 -18.87 7.53 -18.54
CA ALA A 31 -18.58 7.91 -17.17
C ALA A 31 -19.16 6.89 -16.17
N SER A 32 -18.84 7.08 -14.90
CA SER A 32 -19.39 6.34 -13.78
C SER A 32 -20.91 6.45 -13.72
N GLU A 33 -21.54 5.35 -13.29
CA GLU A 33 -22.96 5.35 -12.94
C GLU A 33 -23.24 6.35 -11.81
N VAL A 34 -24.39 7.01 -11.89
CA VAL A 34 -24.83 8.00 -10.91
C VAL A 34 -25.78 7.31 -9.94
N THR A 35 -25.40 7.23 -8.67
CA THR A 35 -26.31 6.75 -7.62
C THR A 35 -27.50 7.72 -7.50
N PRO A 36 -28.75 7.24 -7.55
CA PRO A 36 -29.93 8.09 -7.36
C PRO A 36 -29.89 8.76 -5.99
N LYS A 37 -30.22 10.06 -5.93
CA LYS A 37 -30.27 10.80 -4.67
C LYS A 37 -31.39 10.34 -3.72
N ASN A 38 -32.47 9.79 -4.28
CA ASN A 38 -33.64 9.34 -3.53
C ASN A 38 -33.82 7.83 -3.67
N LYS A 39 -34.17 7.18 -2.56
CA LYS A 39 -34.48 5.75 -2.52
C LYS A 39 -35.70 5.48 -3.42
N GLY A 40 -35.54 4.62 -4.42
CA GLY A 40 -36.59 4.27 -5.40
C GLY A 40 -36.62 5.09 -6.68
N ALA A 41 -35.73 6.08 -6.85
CA ALA A 41 -35.57 6.79 -8.13
C ALA A 41 -34.70 5.98 -9.10
N VAL A 42 -35.05 6.00 -10.39
CA VAL A 42 -34.23 5.40 -11.45
C VAL A 42 -32.95 6.22 -11.62
N ALA A 43 -31.80 5.54 -11.66
CA ALA A 43 -30.52 6.19 -11.90
C ALA A 43 -30.52 6.81 -13.30
N PRO A 44 -30.12 8.09 -13.46
CA PRO A 44 -29.95 8.65 -14.78
C PRO A 44 -28.83 7.90 -15.52
N ALA A 45 -28.95 7.81 -16.84
CA ALA A 45 -27.93 7.18 -17.67
C ALA A 45 -26.55 7.82 -17.41
N PRO A 46 -25.47 7.03 -17.43
CA PRO A 46 -24.12 7.55 -17.27
C PRO A 46 -23.81 8.62 -18.33
N LYS A 47 -23.15 9.70 -17.91
CA LYS A 47 -22.74 10.77 -18.83
C LYS A 47 -21.60 10.30 -19.73
N ALA A 48 -21.38 11.01 -20.83
CA ALA A 48 -20.18 10.83 -21.61
C ALA A 48 -18.96 11.42 -20.89
N LYS A 49 -17.82 10.73 -20.97
CA LYS A 49 -16.48 11.26 -20.64
C LYS A 49 -15.60 11.23 -21.89
N LYS A 50 -14.51 11.99 -21.88
CA LYS A 50 -13.48 11.84 -22.91
C LYS A 50 -12.82 10.45 -22.78
N PRO A 51 -12.41 9.82 -23.88
CA PRO A 51 -11.60 8.61 -23.83
C PRO A 51 -10.24 8.88 -23.18
N ASN A 52 -9.53 7.80 -22.83
CA ASN A 52 -8.17 7.82 -22.29
C ASN A 52 -8.04 8.59 -20.96
N ARG A 53 -9.03 8.41 -20.09
CA ARG A 53 -9.05 8.99 -18.74
C ARG A 53 -10.15 8.37 -17.89
N PHE A 54 -9.98 8.39 -16.58
CA PHE A 54 -11.07 8.18 -15.66
C PHE A 54 -11.79 9.50 -15.35
N ASP A 55 -13.07 9.40 -15.01
CA ASP A 55 -13.68 10.44 -14.19
C ASP A 55 -13.24 10.31 -12.72
N LYS A 56 -13.71 11.24 -11.86
CA LYS A 56 -13.32 11.27 -10.45
C LYS A 56 -13.67 9.97 -9.71
N LYS A 57 -14.85 9.40 -9.94
CA LYS A 57 -15.30 8.20 -9.21
C LYS A 57 -14.56 6.96 -9.70
N GLN A 58 -14.42 6.79 -11.01
CA GLN A 58 -13.60 5.74 -11.61
C GLN A 58 -12.16 5.78 -11.07
N GLY A 59 -11.54 6.96 -10.96
CA GLY A 59 -10.17 7.09 -10.45
C GLY A 59 -10.02 6.67 -8.99
N MET A 60 -11.00 7.03 -8.14
CA MET A 60 -11.03 6.58 -6.73
C MET A 60 -11.27 5.07 -6.63
N ASP A 61 -12.25 4.55 -7.38
CA ASP A 61 -12.58 3.13 -7.37
C ASP A 61 -11.45 2.26 -7.97
N PHE A 62 -10.64 2.82 -8.87
CA PHE A 62 -9.47 2.15 -9.42
C PHE A 62 -8.35 1.97 -8.37
N GLY A 63 -8.20 2.93 -7.45
CA GLY A 63 -7.27 2.81 -6.32
C GLY A 63 -7.50 1.55 -5.48
N LEU A 64 -8.79 1.20 -5.28
CA LEU A 64 -9.21 0.01 -4.52
C LEU A 64 -8.60 -1.30 -5.03
N VAL A 65 -8.23 -1.39 -6.31
CA VAL A 65 -7.53 -2.57 -6.86
C VAL A 65 -6.21 -2.81 -6.12
N PHE A 66 -5.47 -1.74 -5.87
CA PHE A 66 -4.18 -1.79 -5.17
C PHE A 66 -4.39 -1.94 -3.67
N ASP A 67 -5.36 -1.23 -3.10
CA ASP A 67 -5.64 -1.25 -1.66
C ASP A 67 -6.05 -2.65 -1.17
N VAL A 68 -6.91 -3.34 -1.93
CA VAL A 68 -7.33 -4.71 -1.61
C VAL A 68 -6.18 -5.69 -1.78
N ALA A 69 -5.40 -5.58 -2.86
CA ALA A 69 -4.25 -6.45 -3.09
C ALA A 69 -3.20 -6.30 -1.97
N PHE A 70 -2.90 -5.07 -1.59
CA PHE A 70 -2.00 -4.74 -0.48
C PHE A 70 -2.53 -5.27 0.85
N GLY A 71 -3.78 -4.97 1.18
CA GLY A 71 -4.40 -5.37 2.44
C GLY A 71 -4.47 -6.89 2.61
N ASN A 72 -4.76 -7.63 1.54
CA ASN A 72 -4.78 -9.10 1.56
C ASN A 72 -3.37 -9.67 1.79
N ALA A 73 -2.35 -9.11 1.13
CA ALA A 73 -0.97 -9.54 1.34
C ALA A 73 -0.52 -9.27 2.78
N LEU A 74 -0.84 -8.09 3.32
CA LEU A 74 -0.54 -7.75 4.70
C LEU A 74 -1.29 -8.63 5.70
N ALA A 75 -2.58 -8.88 5.48
CA ALA A 75 -3.37 -9.75 6.35
C ALA A 75 -2.80 -11.18 6.38
N THR A 76 -2.33 -11.68 5.22
CA THR A 76 -1.68 -12.98 5.12
C THR A 76 -0.38 -13.03 5.93
N MET A 77 0.48 -12.00 5.79
CA MET A 77 1.73 -11.86 6.56
C MET A 77 1.48 -11.99 8.08
N LEU A 78 0.44 -11.30 8.56
CA LEU A 78 0.14 -11.16 9.97
C LEU A 78 -0.74 -12.30 10.53
N GLY A 79 -1.22 -13.25 9.70
CA GLY A 79 -2.19 -14.27 10.12
C GLY A 79 -3.57 -13.70 10.45
N ASN A 80 -3.90 -12.53 9.91
CA ASN A 80 -5.04 -11.70 10.31
C ASN A 80 -6.19 -11.67 9.30
N LYS A 81 -7.30 -11.07 9.71
CA LYS A 81 -8.45 -10.78 8.84
C LYS A 81 -8.36 -9.38 8.27
N VAL A 82 -9.04 -9.17 7.15
CA VAL A 82 -9.32 -7.84 6.60
C VAL A 82 -10.70 -7.37 7.07
N ALA A 83 -10.81 -6.12 7.49
CA ALA A 83 -12.08 -5.46 7.79
C ALA A 83 -12.11 -4.04 7.24
N SER A 84 -13.31 -3.49 7.07
CA SER A 84 -13.45 -2.06 6.73
C SER A 84 -13.33 -1.20 7.99
N PRO A 85 -12.58 -0.09 7.95
CA PRO A 85 -12.51 0.85 9.06
C PRO A 85 -13.87 1.44 9.41
N ILE A 86 -14.07 1.77 10.69
CA ILE A 86 -15.23 2.53 11.15
C ILE A 86 -14.95 4.02 10.91
N ASN A 87 -15.85 4.66 10.18
CA ASN A 87 -15.68 6.05 9.76
C ASN A 87 -15.46 6.98 10.97
N ASN A 88 -14.40 7.80 10.94
CA ASN A 88 -13.96 8.68 12.03
C ASN A 88 -13.54 7.99 13.35
N SER A 89 -13.50 6.65 13.42
CA SER A 89 -13.02 5.96 14.62
C SER A 89 -11.50 6.12 14.77
N LEU A 90 -11.06 6.35 16.00
CA LEU A 90 -9.63 6.35 16.36
C LEU A 90 -9.13 4.96 16.77
N LEU A 91 -10.01 3.96 16.80
CA LEU A 91 -9.70 2.55 17.11
C LEU A 91 -10.07 1.64 15.93
N PRO A 92 -9.37 0.51 15.73
CA PRO A 92 -9.71 -0.45 14.69
C PRO A 92 -11.08 -1.09 14.97
N PRO A 93 -11.76 -1.64 13.93
CA PRO A 93 -13.07 -2.28 14.08
C PRO A 93 -13.03 -3.54 14.94
N ALA A 94 -11.87 -4.18 15.04
CA ALA A 94 -11.60 -5.34 15.88
C ALA A 94 -10.13 -5.34 16.30
N PRO A 95 -9.75 -6.04 17.38
CA PRO A 95 -8.34 -6.32 17.67
C PRO A 95 -7.70 -7.10 16.52
N ASP A 96 -6.43 -6.84 16.26
CA ASP A 96 -5.58 -7.61 15.36
C ASP A 96 -6.17 -7.84 13.95
N VAL A 97 -6.44 -6.73 13.27
CA VAL A 97 -7.12 -6.72 11.97
C VAL A 97 -6.42 -5.74 11.03
N VAL A 98 -6.34 -6.12 9.77
CA VAL A 98 -5.93 -5.20 8.69
C VAL A 98 -7.16 -4.44 8.22
N GLU A 99 -7.08 -3.12 8.27
CA GLU A 99 -8.13 -2.25 7.77
C GLU A 99 -7.87 -1.93 6.30
N VAL A 100 -8.87 -2.15 5.44
CA VAL A 100 -8.85 -1.71 4.03
C VAL A 100 -10.02 -0.77 3.77
N GLY A 101 -9.70 0.41 3.24
CA GLY A 101 -10.55 1.58 3.16
C GLY A 101 -10.02 2.70 4.07
N LYS A 102 -10.79 3.79 4.19
CA LYS A 102 -10.37 5.04 4.83
C LYS A 102 -10.13 4.92 6.35
N ALA A 103 -8.96 4.44 6.74
CA ALA A 103 -8.52 4.37 8.12
C ALA A 103 -8.02 5.74 8.59
N ARG A 104 -8.67 6.32 9.60
CA ARG A 104 -8.33 7.66 10.10
C ARG A 104 -7.21 7.57 11.13
N ILE A 105 -6.09 8.22 10.85
CA ILE A 105 -4.93 8.29 11.73
C ILE A 105 -4.71 9.74 12.16
N VAL A 106 -4.61 9.97 13.47
CA VAL A 106 -4.32 11.31 14.01
C VAL A 106 -2.81 11.45 14.13
N GLY A 107 -2.17 11.93 13.06
CA GLY A 107 -0.73 12.19 13.02
C GLY A 107 -0.30 13.39 13.88
N GLY A 108 1.00 13.70 13.85
CA GLY A 108 1.61 14.81 14.57
C GLY A 108 1.37 16.19 13.94
N ILE A 109 1.12 16.24 12.63
CA ILE A 109 0.85 17.49 11.90
C ILE A 109 -0.67 17.69 11.71
N ARG A 110 -1.35 16.66 11.19
CA ARG A 110 -2.79 16.66 10.94
C ARG A 110 -3.39 15.25 10.98
N PRO A 111 -4.70 15.12 11.23
CA PRO A 111 -5.42 13.89 10.92
C PRO A 111 -5.41 13.61 9.41
N GLN A 112 -5.17 12.36 9.05
CA GLN A 112 -5.10 11.89 7.67
C GLN A 112 -5.86 10.57 7.55
N ASN A 113 -6.45 10.32 6.38
CA ASN A 113 -6.98 8.99 6.06
C ASN A 113 -5.96 8.26 5.20
N TYR A 114 -5.80 6.97 5.48
CA TYR A 114 -5.00 6.03 4.70
C TYR A 114 -5.92 4.96 4.12
N ASP A 115 -5.60 4.47 2.93
CA ASP A 115 -6.37 3.44 2.23
C ASP A 115 -6.22 2.03 2.83
N ALA A 116 -5.15 1.79 3.59
CA ALA A 116 -5.06 0.65 4.49
C ALA A 116 -4.25 0.97 5.75
N ALA A 117 -4.54 0.25 6.83
CA ALA A 117 -3.80 0.38 8.08
C ALA A 117 -3.77 -0.93 8.88
N TYR A 118 -2.71 -1.11 9.65
CA TYR A 118 -2.64 -2.10 10.71
C TYR A 118 -2.22 -1.40 12.01
N ARG A 119 -3.10 -1.45 13.02
CA ARG A 119 -2.96 -0.63 14.24
C ARG A 119 -3.44 -1.30 15.53
N PRO A 120 -2.83 -2.42 15.94
CA PRO A 120 -3.27 -3.20 17.11
C PRO A 120 -3.10 -2.44 18.44
N ASP A 121 -2.07 -1.59 18.54
CA ASP A 121 -1.68 -0.84 19.75
C ASP A 121 -1.26 0.61 19.42
N GLY A 122 -1.74 1.10 18.28
CA GLY A 122 -1.24 2.29 17.60
C GLY A 122 -0.85 1.93 16.17
N PRO A 123 -0.70 2.91 15.26
CA PRO A 123 -0.31 2.63 13.88
C PRO A 123 1.07 1.96 13.82
N ARG A 124 1.09 0.71 13.34
CA ARG A 124 2.34 0.00 13.00
C ARG A 124 2.63 0.06 11.52
N LEU A 125 1.58 0.04 10.70
CA LEU A 125 1.69 0.19 9.26
C LEU A 125 0.51 0.99 8.74
N VAL A 126 0.78 1.89 7.81
CA VAL A 126 -0.22 2.61 7.02
C VAL A 126 0.17 2.59 5.55
N TYR A 127 -0.85 2.64 4.69
CA TYR A 127 -0.67 2.56 3.26
C TYR A 127 -1.66 3.47 2.54
N ASP A 128 -1.21 4.08 1.44
CA ASP A 128 -2.08 4.88 0.56
C ASP A 128 -1.77 4.60 -0.92
N SER A 129 -2.80 4.60 -1.77
CA SER A 129 -2.62 4.52 -3.21
C SER A 129 -2.91 5.86 -3.90
N LYS A 130 -2.05 6.23 -4.85
CA LYS A 130 -2.22 7.44 -5.66
C LYS A 130 -2.36 7.06 -7.14
N THR A 131 -3.48 7.47 -7.75
CA THR A 131 -3.74 7.25 -9.17
C THR A 131 -3.73 8.58 -9.93
N LEU A 132 -2.91 8.70 -10.97
CA LEU A 132 -3.00 9.81 -11.92
C LEU A 132 -3.42 9.24 -13.27
N ASN A 133 -4.51 9.79 -13.82
CA ASN A 133 -5.37 9.04 -14.72
C ASN A 133 -5.26 9.44 -16.19
N ASP A 134 -4.70 10.60 -16.53
CA ASP A 134 -4.52 11.04 -17.91
C ASP A 134 -3.31 11.96 -18.08
N ALA A 135 -2.84 12.16 -19.31
CA ALA A 135 -1.62 12.91 -19.58
C ALA A 135 -1.65 14.35 -19.02
N GLY A 136 -2.82 15.00 -19.03
CA GLY A 136 -3.00 16.32 -18.43
C GLY A 136 -2.89 16.26 -16.90
N SER A 137 -3.51 15.27 -16.26
CA SER A 137 -3.41 15.07 -14.82
C SER A 137 -1.99 14.73 -14.37
N ILE A 138 -1.27 13.87 -15.11
CA ILE A 138 0.11 13.51 -14.78
C ILE A 138 1.00 14.75 -14.95
N ARG A 139 0.92 15.46 -16.09
CA ARG A 139 1.69 16.69 -16.34
C ARG A 139 1.49 17.74 -15.25
N LYS A 140 0.25 17.95 -14.79
CA LYS A 140 -0.08 19.03 -13.84
C LYS A 140 0.14 18.64 -12.39
N ASN A 141 -0.18 17.39 -12.01
CA ASN A 141 -0.40 17.04 -10.60
C ASN A 141 0.67 16.11 -10.03
N TRP A 142 1.61 15.58 -10.82
CA TRP A 142 2.61 14.65 -10.29
C TRP A 142 3.47 15.26 -9.18
N GLN A 143 3.81 16.54 -9.28
CA GLN A 143 4.56 17.25 -8.21
C GLN A 143 3.72 17.43 -6.94
N ASN A 144 2.42 17.73 -7.10
CA ASN A 144 1.51 17.82 -5.96
C ASN A 144 1.39 16.47 -5.25
N MET A 145 1.29 15.39 -6.03
CA MET A 145 1.30 14.03 -5.49
C MET A 145 2.57 13.75 -4.70
N ILE A 146 3.77 14.08 -5.21
CA ILE A 146 5.02 13.92 -4.44
C ILE A 146 4.98 14.68 -3.10
N ASN A 147 4.50 15.91 -3.10
CA ASN A 147 4.37 16.71 -1.87
C ASN A 147 3.33 16.11 -0.90
N ASP A 148 2.24 15.55 -1.43
CA ASP A 148 1.23 14.86 -0.63
C ASP A 148 1.83 13.63 0.05
N LEU A 149 2.59 12.80 -0.68
CA LEU A 149 3.29 11.62 -0.13
C LEU A 149 4.23 12.01 1.02
N ALA A 150 5.06 13.03 0.81
CA ALA A 150 5.98 13.54 1.82
C ALA A 150 5.25 14.06 3.07
N THR A 151 4.11 14.73 2.87
CA THR A 151 3.28 15.27 3.96
C THR A 151 2.58 14.15 4.73
N GLU A 152 2.09 13.13 4.03
CA GLU A 152 1.44 11.95 4.62
C GLU A 152 2.45 11.16 5.46
N ALA A 153 3.63 10.84 4.92
CA ALA A 153 4.71 10.25 5.70
C ALA A 153 5.06 11.10 6.94
N SER A 154 5.27 12.41 6.73
CA SER A 154 5.64 13.32 7.81
C SER A 154 4.60 13.36 8.93
N THR A 155 3.30 13.37 8.59
CA THR A 155 2.26 13.45 9.62
C THR A 155 2.25 12.21 10.50
N VAL A 156 2.48 11.03 9.94
CA VAL A 156 2.48 9.78 10.71
C VAL A 156 3.77 9.64 11.50
N HIS A 157 4.94 9.76 10.87
CA HIS A 157 6.24 9.56 11.53
C HIS A 157 6.48 10.55 12.66
N THR A 158 5.99 11.80 12.55
CA THR A 158 6.14 12.80 13.63
C THR A 158 5.49 12.36 14.94
N ARG A 159 4.41 11.56 14.90
CA ARG A 159 3.75 11.05 16.11
C ARG A 159 4.07 9.59 16.41
N PHE A 160 4.28 8.80 15.37
CA PHE A 160 4.52 7.36 15.43
C PHE A 160 5.80 7.05 14.64
N PRO A 161 7.01 7.31 15.19
CA PRO A 161 8.28 7.19 14.45
C PRO A 161 8.55 5.78 13.91
N TYR A 162 8.05 4.76 14.60
CA TYR A 162 8.19 3.35 14.22
C TYR A 162 7.15 2.90 13.18
N CYS A 163 6.08 3.67 12.94
CA CYS A 163 5.07 3.28 11.96
C CYS A 163 5.69 3.17 10.56
N ILE A 164 5.36 2.12 9.84
CA ILE A 164 5.77 1.88 8.45
C ILE A 164 4.77 2.58 7.54
N VAL A 165 5.25 3.45 6.66
CA VAL A 165 4.45 4.14 5.65
C VAL A 165 4.79 3.56 4.28
N ALA A 166 3.76 3.06 3.59
CA ALA A 166 3.89 2.49 2.27
C ALA A 166 3.00 3.19 1.23
N PHE A 167 3.45 3.28 -0.01
CA PHE A 167 2.68 3.91 -1.08
C PHE A 167 2.72 3.10 -2.38
N VAL A 168 1.60 3.06 -3.09
CA VAL A 168 1.54 2.63 -4.50
C VAL A 168 1.10 3.79 -5.36
N ILE A 169 1.87 4.08 -6.40
CA ILE A 169 1.53 5.08 -7.42
C ILE A 169 1.22 4.34 -8.70
N ALA A 170 0.00 4.48 -9.23
CA ALA A 170 -0.43 3.81 -10.46
C ALA A 170 -0.65 4.80 -11.61
N LEU A 171 0.05 4.60 -12.72
CA LEU A 171 0.00 5.45 -13.92
C LEU A 171 -0.28 4.64 -15.18
N PRO A 172 -1.20 5.05 -16.07
CA PRO A 172 -1.40 4.39 -17.35
C PRO A 172 -0.26 4.72 -18.32
N ARG A 173 0.37 3.70 -18.89
CA ARG A 173 1.49 3.78 -19.84
C ARG A 173 1.26 4.78 -20.98
N PRO A 174 0.09 4.81 -21.67
CA PRO A 174 -0.14 5.75 -22.78
C PRO A 174 -0.18 7.23 -22.37
N ALA A 175 -0.38 7.52 -21.08
CA ALA A 175 -0.46 8.89 -20.56
C ALA A 175 0.89 9.43 -20.06
N LEU A 176 1.89 8.55 -19.88
CA LEU A 176 3.15 8.88 -19.23
C LEU A 176 4.24 9.15 -20.27
N LEU A 177 4.74 10.37 -20.31
CA LEU A 177 5.85 10.75 -21.18
C LEU A 177 7.19 10.31 -20.59
N TRP A 178 8.11 9.86 -21.43
CA TRP A 178 9.41 9.35 -20.99
C TRP A 178 10.22 10.32 -20.10
N PRO A 179 10.36 11.63 -20.42
CA PRO A 179 11.07 12.56 -19.51
C PRO A 179 10.42 12.67 -18.13
N GLN A 180 9.09 12.56 -18.08
CA GLN A 180 8.33 12.63 -16.85
C GLN A 180 8.46 11.35 -16.03
N GLU A 181 8.43 10.19 -16.67
CA GLU A 181 8.71 8.90 -16.03
C GLU A 181 10.08 8.92 -15.34
N GLN A 182 11.12 9.38 -16.04
CA GLN A 182 12.47 9.46 -15.48
C GLN A 182 12.55 10.42 -14.29
N ALA A 183 11.82 11.54 -14.33
CA ALA A 183 11.74 12.47 -13.21
C ALA A 183 10.98 11.88 -12.01
N LEU A 184 9.89 11.14 -12.27
CA LEU A 184 9.12 10.44 -11.26
C LEU A 184 9.95 9.37 -10.57
N ILE A 185 10.61 8.50 -11.34
CA ILE A 185 11.48 7.44 -10.81
C ILE A 185 12.54 8.03 -9.88
N ARG A 186 13.33 9.01 -10.34
CA ARG A 186 14.37 9.64 -9.50
C ARG A 186 13.83 10.32 -8.24
N THR A 187 12.61 10.84 -8.29
CA THR A 187 12.02 11.55 -7.15
C THR A 187 11.45 10.58 -6.13
N LEU A 188 10.70 9.57 -6.60
CA LEU A 188 10.12 8.54 -5.74
C LEU A 188 11.20 7.65 -5.12
N ASP A 189 12.29 7.36 -5.84
CA ASP A 189 13.41 6.57 -5.33
C ASP A 189 14.07 7.21 -4.10
N ARG A 190 14.26 8.54 -4.15
CA ARG A 190 14.73 9.33 -2.99
C ARG A 190 13.71 9.44 -1.88
N LEU A 191 12.41 9.41 -2.19
CA LEU A 191 11.35 9.52 -1.19
C LEU A 191 11.12 8.19 -0.47
N GLY A 192 11.33 7.07 -1.15
CA GLY A 192 11.20 5.70 -0.65
C GLY A 192 12.49 5.15 -0.05
N SER A 193 13.26 5.99 0.65
CA SER A 193 14.56 5.62 1.22
C SER A 193 14.60 5.71 2.75
N ARG A 194 13.45 5.58 3.41
CA ARG A 194 13.42 5.48 4.88
C ARG A 194 13.80 4.06 5.27
N GLU A 195 14.92 3.89 5.94
CA GLU A 195 15.40 2.58 6.42
C GLU A 195 15.24 2.49 7.94
N ASP A 196 15.56 3.58 8.66
CA ASP A 196 15.55 3.64 10.13
C ASP A 196 14.48 4.62 10.65
N GLU A 197 13.99 4.42 11.88
CA GLU A 197 13.04 5.33 12.50
C GLU A 197 13.58 6.75 12.73
N LEU A 198 14.90 6.92 12.78
CA LEU A 198 15.59 8.20 12.94
C LEU A 198 15.80 8.96 11.62
N ASP A 199 15.53 8.33 10.48
CA ASP A 199 15.56 8.98 9.17
C ASP A 199 14.50 10.09 9.06
N GLN A 200 14.65 10.95 8.05
CA GLN A 200 13.76 12.10 7.92
C GLN A 200 12.29 11.68 7.77
N HIS A 201 11.41 12.31 8.54
CA HIS A 201 9.99 11.94 8.64
C HIS A 201 9.23 11.98 7.31
N HIS A 202 9.70 12.75 6.32
CA HIS A 202 9.05 12.89 5.03
C HIS A 202 9.33 11.73 4.07
N LEU A 203 10.29 10.86 4.40
CA LEU A 203 10.58 9.65 3.66
C LEU A 203 9.60 8.54 4.04
N ALA A 204 9.43 7.57 3.15
CA ALA A 204 8.63 6.36 3.35
C ALA A 204 9.50 5.10 3.20
N GLU A 205 9.10 4.02 3.86
CA GLU A 205 9.81 2.74 3.87
C GLU A 205 9.66 2.00 2.55
N SER A 206 8.50 2.14 1.90
CA SER A 206 8.26 1.43 0.65
C SER A 206 7.35 2.21 -0.26
N ILE A 207 7.88 2.57 -1.43
CA ILE A 207 7.11 3.18 -2.52
C ILE A 207 7.21 2.28 -3.72
N SER A 208 6.07 1.99 -4.36
CA SER A 208 6.02 1.29 -5.64
C SER A 208 5.44 2.19 -6.73
N LEU A 209 6.10 2.24 -7.89
CA LEU A 209 5.59 2.89 -9.09
C LEU A 209 5.09 1.81 -10.06
N VAL A 210 3.77 1.70 -10.17
CA VAL A 210 3.10 0.77 -11.08
C VAL A 210 2.72 1.49 -12.36
N ILE A 211 3.35 1.09 -13.46
CA ILE A 211 2.96 1.60 -14.78
C ILE A 211 2.24 0.48 -15.53
N TRP A 212 0.98 0.70 -15.85
CA TRP A 212 0.10 -0.34 -16.38
C TRP A 212 -0.39 -0.03 -17.79
N ASN A 213 -0.68 -1.06 -18.58
CA ASN A 213 -1.22 -0.93 -19.93
C ASN A 213 -2.76 -1.07 -19.92
N PRO A 214 -3.52 -0.02 -20.29
CA PRO A 214 -4.98 -0.08 -20.36
C PRO A 214 -5.55 -1.05 -21.40
N GLU A 215 -4.77 -1.49 -22.39
CA GLU A 215 -5.30 -2.38 -23.43
C GLU A 215 -5.40 -3.85 -22.97
N ASP A 216 -4.43 -4.31 -22.18
CA ASP A 216 -4.31 -5.72 -21.76
C ASP A 216 -4.23 -5.92 -20.24
N GLY A 217 -4.18 -4.85 -19.46
CA GLY A 217 -4.06 -4.87 -18.00
C GLY A 217 -2.67 -5.23 -17.48
N SER A 218 -1.67 -5.38 -18.35
CA SER A 218 -0.30 -5.75 -17.97
C SER A 218 0.40 -4.64 -17.19
N ILE A 219 1.32 -5.02 -16.30
CA ILE A 219 2.25 -4.08 -15.65
C ILE A 219 3.55 -4.06 -16.43
N ASP A 220 4.13 -2.89 -16.59
CA ASP A 220 5.39 -2.71 -17.30
C ASP A 220 6.55 -3.34 -16.51
N MET A 221 7.17 -4.35 -17.11
CA MET A 221 8.29 -5.09 -16.50
C MET A 221 9.65 -4.40 -16.69
N LYS A 222 9.73 -3.34 -17.51
CA LYS A 222 10.97 -2.62 -17.82
C LYS A 222 11.08 -1.29 -17.08
N SER A 223 9.96 -0.74 -16.62
CA SER A 223 9.91 0.54 -15.92
C SER A 223 8.98 0.48 -14.71
N PRO A 224 9.47 0.78 -13.48
CA PRO A 224 10.85 1.12 -13.14
C PRO A 224 11.86 0.03 -13.54
N PRO A 225 13.17 0.35 -13.64
CA PRO A 225 14.21 -0.65 -13.90
C PRO A 225 14.08 -1.86 -12.95
N PRO A 226 14.39 -3.09 -13.40
CA PRO A 226 14.19 -4.29 -12.59
C PRO A 226 14.90 -4.30 -11.22
N ASP A 227 15.99 -3.56 -11.10
CA ASP A 227 16.79 -3.36 -9.88
C ASP A 227 16.31 -2.18 -9.02
N SER A 228 15.32 -1.43 -9.47
CA SER A 228 14.77 -0.30 -8.70
C SER A 228 13.97 -0.78 -7.49
N ARG A 229 14.16 -0.12 -6.35
CA ARG A 229 13.26 -0.29 -5.19
C ARG A 229 11.81 0.07 -5.51
N LEU A 230 11.53 0.82 -6.58
CA LEU A 230 10.16 1.19 -6.95
C LEU A 230 9.35 0.04 -7.60
N ARG A 231 9.95 -1.14 -7.77
CA ARG A 231 9.27 -2.34 -8.28
C ARG A 231 8.25 -2.87 -7.28
N LEU A 232 7.02 -3.12 -7.73
CA LEU A 232 5.95 -3.71 -6.90
C LEU A 232 6.34 -5.11 -6.41
N GLU A 233 7.09 -5.85 -7.23
CA GLU A 233 7.49 -7.23 -6.99
C GLU A 233 8.42 -7.41 -5.78
N THR A 234 9.01 -6.31 -5.30
CA THR A 234 9.94 -6.28 -4.16
C THR A 234 9.39 -5.45 -3.00
N MET A 235 8.17 -4.92 -3.15
CA MET A 235 7.54 -4.04 -2.16
C MET A 235 7.23 -4.77 -0.85
N ASN A 236 6.77 -6.01 -0.95
CA ASN A 236 6.45 -6.88 0.18
C ASN A 236 7.69 -7.18 1.04
N ASP A 237 8.85 -7.43 0.42
CA ASP A 237 10.08 -7.79 1.12
C ASP A 237 10.56 -6.64 2.02
N ARG A 238 10.53 -5.41 1.51
CA ARG A 238 10.90 -4.22 2.30
C ARG A 238 9.96 -3.97 3.46
N ILE A 239 8.66 -4.15 3.24
CA ILE A 239 7.66 -3.98 4.30
C ILE A 239 7.84 -5.04 5.37
N TYR A 240 8.02 -6.30 4.96
CA TYR A 240 8.28 -7.40 5.88
C TYR A 240 9.54 -7.15 6.70
N GLN A 241 10.65 -6.76 6.07
CA GLN A 241 11.90 -6.47 6.75
C GLN A 241 11.72 -5.33 7.77
N ALA A 242 11.15 -4.19 7.35
CA ALA A 242 10.89 -3.06 8.25
C ALA A 242 9.95 -3.45 9.41
N TYR A 243 8.98 -4.34 9.17
CA TYR A 243 8.07 -4.83 10.21
C TYR A 243 8.81 -5.67 11.24
N ILE A 244 9.64 -6.59 10.77
CA ILE A 244 10.46 -7.46 11.61
C ILE A 244 11.41 -6.63 12.47
N ASP A 245 12.13 -5.68 11.86
CA ASP A 245 13.14 -4.89 12.57
C ASP A 245 12.54 -4.08 13.72
N ARG A 246 11.29 -3.63 13.57
CA ARG A 246 10.63 -2.74 14.54
C ARG A 246 9.71 -3.47 15.54
N TYR A 247 9.12 -4.58 15.13
CA TYR A 247 7.99 -5.19 15.85
C TYR A 247 8.16 -6.68 16.14
N ARG A 248 9.29 -7.29 15.78
CA ARG A 248 9.60 -8.68 16.17
C ARG A 248 9.42 -8.85 17.68
N ASN A 249 8.73 -9.94 18.06
CA ASN A 249 8.46 -10.34 19.45
C ASN A 249 7.65 -9.32 20.26
N LEU A 250 6.92 -8.42 19.59
CA LEU A 250 5.92 -7.57 20.23
C LEU A 250 4.52 -8.10 19.95
N PRO A 251 3.69 -8.35 20.99
CA PRO A 251 2.29 -8.76 20.82
C PRO A 251 1.57 -7.86 19.81
N PRO A 252 0.71 -8.39 18.93
CA PRO A 252 0.14 -9.74 18.95
C PRO A 252 0.94 -10.79 18.17
N HIS A 253 2.15 -10.47 17.67
CA HIS A 253 2.93 -11.40 16.86
C HIS A 253 4.20 -11.86 17.58
N GLU A 254 4.41 -13.18 17.56
CA GLU A 254 5.68 -13.82 17.88
C GLU A 254 6.15 -14.56 16.63
N ILE A 255 7.46 -14.69 16.46
CA ILE A 255 8.05 -15.54 15.42
C ILE A 255 8.29 -16.91 16.07
N GLU A 256 8.01 -18.01 15.37
CA GLU A 256 8.58 -19.31 15.79
C GLU A 256 10.11 -19.18 15.73
N GLU A 257 10.76 -19.08 16.89
CA GLU A 257 12.19 -19.30 16.94
C GLU A 257 12.45 -20.72 16.45
N ALA A 258 13.25 -20.86 15.39
CA ALA A 258 13.77 -22.17 15.01
C ALA A 258 14.49 -22.73 16.24
N VAL A 259 13.96 -23.80 16.80
CA VAL A 259 14.61 -24.51 17.91
C VAL A 259 15.94 -25.02 17.35
N ASP A 260 17.05 -24.43 17.79
CA ASP A 260 18.38 -24.99 17.54
C ASP A 260 18.41 -26.40 18.12
N VAL A 261 18.40 -27.41 17.25
CA VAL A 261 18.45 -28.84 17.62
C VAL A 261 19.88 -29.25 18.04
N ASP A 262 20.83 -28.32 18.09
CA ASP A 262 22.24 -28.59 18.40
C ASP A 262 22.60 -28.26 19.87
N SER A 263 21.74 -28.62 20.83
CA SER A 263 22.22 -28.84 22.19
C SER A 263 22.66 -30.30 22.34
N GLU A 264 23.97 -30.52 22.20
CA GLU A 264 24.63 -31.79 22.47
C GLU A 264 24.14 -32.37 23.81
N PRO A 265 23.80 -33.68 23.89
CA PRO A 265 23.52 -34.30 25.16
C PRO A 265 24.78 -34.24 26.02
N ALA A 266 24.66 -33.62 27.20
CA ALA A 266 25.71 -33.53 28.19
C ALA A 266 26.35 -34.90 28.41
N ALA A 267 27.66 -34.97 28.15
CA ALA A 267 28.47 -36.16 28.37
C ALA A 267 28.28 -36.69 29.80
N ASP A 268 28.05 -37.99 29.88
CA ASP A 268 28.00 -38.76 31.11
C ASP A 268 29.36 -38.75 31.81
N GLY A 269 29.50 -37.82 32.76
CA GLY A 269 30.62 -37.80 33.69
C GLY A 269 30.63 -39.04 34.57
N SER A 270 31.32 -40.08 34.11
CA SER A 270 31.68 -41.26 34.87
C SER A 270 32.91 -40.99 35.77
N GLY A 271 32.80 -41.40 37.04
CA GLY A 271 33.91 -41.56 38.00
C GLY A 271 34.26 -40.32 38.83
N ILE A 272 34.56 -40.39 40.14
CA ILE A 272 35.17 -41.48 40.93
C ILE A 272 34.83 -41.27 42.43
N VAL A 273 34.72 -42.40 43.16
CA VAL A 273 34.84 -42.52 44.63
C VAL A 273 36.31 -42.49 45.03
#